data_AF-A0A382IQG2-F1
#
_entry.id   AF-A0A382IQG2-F1
#
_cell.length_a   1.000
_cell.length_b   1.000
_cell.length_c   1.000
_cell.angle_alpha   90.00
_cell.angle_beta   90.00
_cell.angle_gamma   90.00
#
_symmetry.space_group_name_H-M   'P 1'
#
loop_
_entity.id
_entity.type
_entity.pdbx_description
1 polymer ?
#
loop_
_entity_poly.entity_id
_entity_poly.type
_entity_poly.pdbx_seq_one_letter_code
_entity_poly.pdbx_strand_id
1 'polypeptide(L)'
;MQGFSRRFDSMADADLPDMLEEHNLSQADMMSENCILVDSDDHAIGSASKMECHIGDGKRHRAFSVLLFDSNDRLLLQRRSLDKITFPGIWANSCCSHPLDIDGENGD
;
A
#
# COMPACT_ATOMS: atom_id res chain seq x y z
N MET A 1 -22.10 10.72 -20.10
CA MET A 1 -21.27 11.09 -18.94
C MET A 1 -21.91 10.44 -17.70
N GLN A 2 -21.62 9.15 -17.47
CA GLN A 2 -22.17 8.42 -16.33
C GLN A 2 -21.08 8.30 -15.28
N GLY A 3 -21.33 8.88 -14.10
CA GLY A 3 -20.44 8.84 -12.96
C GLY A 3 -20.36 7.44 -12.40
N PHE A 4 -19.15 6.89 -12.36
CA PHE A 4 -18.86 5.61 -11.73
C PHE A 4 -18.56 5.88 -10.24
N SER A 5 -19.60 6.20 -9.47
CA SER A 5 -19.51 6.12 -8.01
C SER A 5 -19.69 4.65 -7.63
N ARG A 6 -18.58 3.90 -7.55
CA ARG A 6 -18.59 2.65 -6.80
C ARG A 6 -18.33 3.01 -5.34
N ARG A 7 -19.26 2.60 -4.49
CA ARG A 7 -19.13 2.69 -3.04
C ARG A 7 -17.79 2.08 -2.62
N PHE A 8 -17.05 2.78 -1.79
CA PHE A 8 -15.92 2.23 -1.06
C PHE A 8 -16.50 1.28 -0.03
N ASP A 9 -16.50 -0.02 -0.31
CA ASP A 9 -16.69 -1.00 0.75
C ASP A 9 -15.44 -0.92 1.64
N SER A 10 -15.66 -0.51 2.89
CA SER A 10 -14.61 -0.43 3.90
C SER A 10 -14.05 -1.82 4.18
N MET A 11 -12.72 -1.95 4.28
CA MET A 11 -12.00 -3.16 4.73
C MET A 11 -12.24 -3.51 6.22
N ALA A 12 -13.35 -3.06 6.79
CA ALA A 12 -13.63 -3.16 8.23
C ALA A 12 -14.09 -4.56 8.65
N ASP A 13 -14.59 -5.38 7.72
CA ASP A 13 -15.29 -6.64 8.03
C ASP A 13 -14.64 -7.91 7.41
N ALA A 14 -13.41 -7.83 6.88
CA ALA A 14 -12.75 -8.99 6.27
C ALA A 14 -11.98 -9.81 7.31
N ASP A 15 -12.35 -11.09 7.48
CA ASP A 15 -11.67 -12.03 8.35
C ASP A 15 -10.24 -12.32 7.83
N LEU A 16 -9.26 -12.13 8.72
CA LEU A 16 -7.81 -12.17 8.46
C LEU A 16 -7.30 -13.44 7.72
N PRO A 17 -7.84 -14.65 7.97
CA PRO A 17 -7.45 -15.85 7.23
C PRO A 17 -7.92 -15.84 5.78
N ASP A 18 -9.15 -15.39 5.52
CA ASP A 18 -9.79 -15.45 4.21
C ASP A 18 -9.09 -14.53 3.18
N MET A 19 -8.57 -13.38 3.62
CA MET A 19 -7.83 -12.44 2.75
C MET A 19 -6.42 -12.92 2.37
N LEU A 20 -5.86 -13.93 3.05
CA LEU A 20 -4.54 -14.46 2.72
C LEU A 20 -4.64 -15.78 1.94
N GLU A 21 -5.73 -16.54 2.11
CA GLU A 21 -5.94 -17.81 1.41
C GLU A 21 -6.23 -17.65 -0.09
N GLU A 22 -6.83 -16.54 -0.53
CA GLU A 22 -7.14 -16.30 -1.95
C GLU A 22 -5.98 -15.65 -2.75
N HIS A 23 -4.95 -15.13 -2.08
CA HIS A 23 -3.88 -14.36 -2.72
C HIS A 23 -2.60 -15.19 -2.94
N ASN A 24 -1.94 -14.96 -4.07
CA ASN A 24 -0.68 -15.63 -4.44
C ASN A 24 0.38 -15.45 -3.33
N LEU A 25 1.13 -16.50 -3.01
CA LEU A 25 2.09 -16.58 -1.89
C LEU A 25 3.00 -15.34 -1.80
N SER A 26 3.41 -14.78 -2.94
CA SER A 26 4.27 -13.59 -2.98
C SER A 26 3.63 -12.31 -2.42
N GLN A 27 2.31 -12.11 -2.55
CA GLN A 27 1.63 -10.97 -1.95
C GLN A 27 1.46 -11.15 -0.44
N ALA A 28 1.19 -12.37 0.02
CA ALA A 28 1.13 -12.68 1.44
C ALA A 28 2.50 -12.45 2.12
N ASP A 29 3.58 -12.89 1.49
CA ASP A 29 4.95 -12.65 1.99
C ASP A 29 5.25 -11.15 2.09
N MET A 30 4.88 -10.36 1.07
CA MET A 30 5.01 -8.90 1.08
C MET A 30 4.20 -8.22 2.20
N MET A 31 3.15 -8.85 2.75
CA MET A 31 2.38 -8.27 3.85
C MET A 31 3.07 -8.43 5.21
N SER A 32 4.05 -9.32 5.31
CA SER A 32 4.87 -9.51 6.51
C SER A 32 6.00 -8.49 6.63
N GLU A 33 6.31 -7.76 5.55
CA GLU A 33 7.32 -6.69 5.56
C GLU A 33 6.96 -5.60 6.58
N ASN A 34 7.94 -5.15 7.37
CA ASN A 34 7.72 -4.08 8.34
C ASN A 34 7.78 -2.71 7.69
N CYS A 35 6.76 -1.89 7.96
CA CYS A 35 6.73 -0.48 7.62
C CYS A 35 7.15 0.37 8.82
N ILE A 36 7.74 1.52 8.53
CA ILE A 36 8.15 2.51 9.55
C ILE A 36 6.91 3.26 10.03
N LEU A 37 6.55 3.13 11.32
CA LEU A 37 5.48 3.90 11.95
C LEU A 37 5.98 5.32 12.23
N VAL A 38 5.11 6.30 11.99
CA VAL A 38 5.48 7.72 12.17
C VAL A 38 4.39 8.51 12.91
N ASP A 39 4.82 9.56 13.61
CA ASP A 39 3.92 10.54 14.22
C ASP A 39 3.34 11.54 13.19
N SER A 40 2.80 12.68 13.64
CA SER A 40 2.29 13.74 12.74
C SER A 40 3.35 14.55 12.04
N ASP A 41 4.56 14.54 12.56
CA ASP A 41 5.68 15.36 12.09
C ASP A 41 6.69 14.49 11.31
N ASP A 42 6.30 13.28 10.92
CA ASP A 42 7.11 12.26 10.22
C ASP A 42 8.32 11.77 11.01
N HIS A 43 8.29 11.83 12.35
CA HIS A 43 9.30 11.17 13.17
C HIS A 43 8.98 9.69 13.31
N ALA A 44 10.00 8.84 13.16
CA ALA A 44 9.87 7.40 13.36
C ALA A 44 9.59 7.10 14.84
N ILE A 45 8.55 6.29 15.10
CA ILE A 45 8.11 5.92 16.46
C ILE A 45 8.06 4.40 16.70
N GLY A 46 8.47 3.60 15.70
CA GLY A 46 8.52 2.15 15.76
C GLY A 46 8.20 1.53 14.40
N SER A 47 7.80 0.27 14.40
CA SER A 47 7.41 -0.46 13.20
C SER A 47 6.25 -1.40 13.42
N ALA A 48 5.58 -1.75 12.32
CA ALA A 48 4.54 -2.76 12.29
C ALA A 48 4.53 -3.41 10.90
N SER A 49 4.00 -4.63 10.81
CA SER A 49 3.84 -5.28 9.52
C SER A 49 2.93 -4.46 8.59
N LYS A 50 3.17 -4.58 7.29
CA LYS A 50 2.36 -3.93 6.26
C LYS A 50 0.89 -4.32 6.37
N MET A 51 0.61 -5.56 6.76
CA MET A 51 -0.73 -6.01 7.10
C MET A 51 -1.34 -5.17 8.22
N GLU A 52 -0.72 -5.09 9.39
CA GLU A 52 -1.22 -4.30 10.53
C GLU A 52 -1.37 -2.82 10.20
N CYS A 53 -0.55 -2.30 9.29
CA CYS A 53 -0.64 -0.91 8.83
C CYS A 53 -1.88 -0.62 7.98
N HIS A 54 -2.48 -1.63 7.34
CA HIS A 54 -3.53 -1.47 6.33
C HIS A 54 -4.88 -2.12 6.69
N ILE A 55 -4.98 -2.82 7.82
CA ILE A 55 -6.26 -3.37 8.32
C ILE A 55 -6.96 -2.40 9.27
N GLY A 56 -8.30 -2.50 9.37
CA GLY A 56 -9.11 -1.66 10.27
C GLY A 56 -8.95 -0.17 9.95
N ASP A 57 -8.73 0.65 10.99
CA ASP A 57 -8.46 2.09 10.85
C ASP A 57 -7.05 2.39 10.29
N GLY A 58 -6.19 1.37 10.18
CA GLY A 58 -4.79 1.49 9.79
C GLY A 58 -3.91 2.08 10.88
N LYS A 59 -2.60 1.85 10.77
CA LYS A 59 -1.57 2.54 11.58
C LYS A 59 -0.88 3.56 10.69
N ARG A 60 -0.60 4.77 11.21
CA ARG A 60 0.15 5.77 10.43
C ARG A 60 1.58 5.29 10.20
N HIS A 61 1.97 5.22 8.93
CA HIS A 61 3.27 4.73 8.51
C HIS A 61 3.79 5.54 7.32
N ARG A 62 5.11 5.56 7.15
CA ARG A 62 5.76 6.27 6.05
C ARG A 62 5.48 5.56 4.72
N ALA A 63 5.25 6.35 3.68
CA ALA A 63 4.98 5.87 2.32
C ALA A 63 5.66 6.78 1.30
N PHE A 64 5.82 6.29 0.06
CA PHE A 64 6.27 7.11 -1.06
C PHE A 64 5.36 6.96 -2.27
N SER A 65 5.38 7.97 -3.14
CA SER A 65 4.66 8.00 -4.41
C SER A 65 5.54 8.59 -5.50
N VAL A 66 5.73 7.83 -6.59
CA VAL A 66 6.58 8.21 -7.72
C VAL A 66 5.70 8.61 -8.91
N LEU A 67 6.06 9.72 -9.55
CA LEU A 67 5.52 10.15 -10.85
C LEU A 67 6.63 10.06 -11.89
N LEU A 68 6.51 9.11 -12.82
CA LEU A 68 7.49 8.88 -13.88
C LEU A 68 6.98 9.46 -15.20
N PHE A 69 7.76 10.38 -15.77
CA PHE A 69 7.49 10.99 -17.07
C PHE A 69 8.50 10.50 -18.10
N ASP A 70 8.04 10.26 -19.33
CA ASP A 70 8.94 10.01 -20.45
C ASP A 70 9.47 11.32 -21.06
N SER A 71 10.32 11.23 -22.09
CA SER A 71 10.92 12.39 -22.76
C SER A 71 9.92 13.28 -23.52
N ASN A 72 8.65 12.89 -23.58
CA ASN A 72 7.56 13.66 -24.20
C ASN A 72 6.55 14.16 -23.13
N ASP A 73 6.97 14.24 -21.86
CA ASP A 73 6.16 14.69 -20.72
C ASP A 73 4.88 13.86 -20.48
N ARG A 74 4.85 12.59 -20.90
CA ARG A 74 3.72 11.69 -20.64
C ARG A 74 3.92 10.95 -19.33
N LEU A 75 2.90 10.98 -18.45
CA LEU A 75 2.91 10.26 -17.18
C LEU A 75 2.64 8.77 -17.38
N LEU A 76 3.50 7.92 -16.81
CA LEU A 76 3.23 6.49 -16.68
C LEU A 76 2.18 6.25 -15.60
N LEU A 77 1.05 5.68 -15.98
CA LEU A 77 0.04 5.17 -15.04
C LEU A 77 0.13 3.66 -14.93
N GLN A 78 -0.11 3.12 -13.74
CA GLN A 78 -0.29 1.68 -13.55
C GLN A 78 -1.74 1.33 -13.29
N ARG A 79 -2.17 0.19 -13.82
CA ARG A 79 -3.36 -0.52 -13.34
C ARG A 79 -2.89 -1.62 -12.40
N ARG A 80 -3.28 -1.54 -11.13
CA ARG A 80 -2.89 -2.52 -10.12
C ARG A 80 -3.34 -3.93 -10.51
N SER A 81 -2.53 -4.95 -10.19
CA SER A 81 -2.94 -6.35 -10.36
C SER A 81 -4.24 -6.61 -9.60
N LEU A 82 -5.03 -7.56 -10.09
CA LEU A 82 -6.21 -8.06 -9.36
C LEU A 82 -5.80 -8.78 -8.06
N ASP A 83 -4.57 -9.28 -7.98
CA ASP A 83 -4.07 -10.00 -6.81
C ASP A 83 -3.61 -9.07 -5.68
N LYS A 84 -3.70 -7.74 -5.84
CA LYS A 84 -3.32 -6.80 -4.78
C LYS A 84 -4.35 -6.84 -3.66
N ILE A 85 -3.89 -7.08 -2.44
CA ILE A 85 -4.74 -7.09 -1.23
C ILE A 85 -5.45 -5.73 -1.04
N THR A 86 -4.73 -4.63 -1.27
CA THR A 86 -5.33 -3.29 -1.26
C THR A 86 -5.60 -2.78 -2.68
N PHE A 87 -6.83 -2.33 -2.93
CA PHE A 87 -7.26 -1.67 -4.17
C PHE A 87 -6.92 -2.44 -5.47
N PRO A 88 -7.39 -3.69 -5.64
CA PRO A 88 -7.13 -4.47 -6.85
C PRO A 88 -7.77 -3.85 -8.09
N GLY A 89 -7.05 -3.86 -9.22
CA GLY A 89 -7.57 -3.39 -10.52
C GLY A 89 -7.72 -1.87 -10.68
N ILE A 90 -7.42 -1.08 -9.63
CA ILE A 90 -7.54 0.38 -9.65
C ILE A 90 -6.37 1.01 -10.43
N TRP A 91 -6.68 2.03 -11.23
CA TRP A 91 -5.68 2.88 -11.87
C TRP A 91 -5.08 3.86 -10.86
N ALA A 92 -3.75 3.93 -10.84
CA ALA A 92 -2.99 4.78 -9.93
C ALA A 92 -1.79 5.41 -10.65
N ASN A 93 -1.06 6.30 -9.96
CA ASN A 93 0.20 6.85 -10.44
C ASN A 93 1.28 5.77 -10.59
N SER A 94 2.45 6.14 -11.10
CA SER A 94 3.48 5.23 -11.59
C SER A 94 3.91 4.15 -10.60
N CYS A 95 4.15 4.51 -9.33
CA CYS A 95 4.50 3.56 -8.28
C CYS A 95 4.21 4.13 -6.90
N CYS A 96 3.69 3.30 -5.99
CA CYS A 96 3.59 3.60 -4.55
C CYS A 96 4.01 2.38 -3.75
N SER A 97 4.77 2.59 -2.69
CA SER A 97 5.12 1.58 -1.70
C SER A 97 5.52 2.26 -0.38
N HIS A 98 6.20 1.52 0.48
CA HIS A 98 6.73 1.99 1.75
C HIS A 98 8.23 1.71 1.80
N PRO A 99 9.05 2.60 2.40
CA PRO A 99 10.35 2.19 2.91
C PRO A 99 10.16 1.13 3.99
N LEU A 100 11.05 0.14 4.03
CA LEU A 100 11.01 -0.94 5.00
C LEU A 100 11.76 -0.53 6.26
N ASP A 101 11.30 -1.04 7.41
CA ASP A 101 12.03 -0.90 8.68
C ASP A 101 13.25 -1.84 8.71
N ILE A 102 14.29 -1.49 7.96
CA ILE A 102 15.55 -2.22 7.81
C ILE A 102 16.74 -1.24 7.74
N ASP A 103 17.93 -1.75 8.09
CA ASP A 103 19.18 -0.99 8.00
C ASP A 103 19.36 -0.38 6.59
N GLY A 104 19.52 0.93 6.54
CA GLY A 104 19.74 1.70 5.30
C GLY A 104 18.48 2.32 4.68
N GLU A 105 17.28 1.93 5.09
CA GLU A 105 16.01 2.56 4.63
C GLU A 105 15.34 3.44 5.70
N ASN A 106 15.79 3.33 6.96
CA ASN A 106 15.24 4.06 8.10
C ASN A 106 15.65 5.54 8.19
N GLY A 107 16.74 5.92 7.51
CA GLY A 107 17.29 7.28 7.57
C GLY A 107 18.10 7.57 8.85
N ASP A 108 18.52 6.52 9.55
CA ASP A 108 19.36 6.54 10.76
C ASP A 108 20.85 6.80 10.44
#